data_AF-A0A8S4G977-F1
#
_entry.id   AF-A0A8S4G977-F1
#
_cell.length_a   1.000
_cell.length_b   1.000
_cell.length_c   1.000
_cell.angle_alpha   90.00
_cell.angle_beta   90.00
_cell.angle_gamma   90.00
#
_symmetry.space_group_name_H-M   'P 1'
#
loop_
_entity.id
_entity.type
_entity.pdbx_description
1 polymer ?
#
loop_
_entity_poly.entity_id
_entity_poly.type
_entity_poly.pdbx_seq_one_letter_code
_entity_poly.pdbx_strand_id
1 'polypeptide(L)'
;MLTLYALTLCVGVAVVSASPFDQRQCPYDSCNQVKEGVLNVHIVPHTHDDVGWLKTVDQYYYGSRNNIQKAGVQYILDSVVKELWEDPKRRFIYVETAFFWKWWNKQKDATQQKVKTLVKEGRLQFIGGAWSMNDEATTHYQSTIDQFTWGLRKLKDTFGQCGIPTVGWQIDPL
;
A
#
# COMPACT_ATOMS: atom_id res chain seq x y z
N MET A 1 -5.20 75.10 -5.84
CA MET A 1 -5.67 73.78 -6.33
C MET A 1 -4.57 72.77 -6.10
N LEU A 2 -4.58 72.06 -4.96
CA LEU A 2 -3.71 70.91 -4.73
C LEU A 2 -4.51 69.64 -5.04
N THR A 3 -4.05 68.85 -6.00
CA THR A 3 -4.66 67.58 -6.38
C THR A 3 -3.97 66.46 -5.59
N LEU A 4 -4.68 65.81 -4.67
CA LEU A 4 -4.21 64.59 -3.99
C LEU A 4 -4.30 63.40 -4.95
N TYR A 5 -3.19 62.69 -5.17
CA TYR A 5 -3.19 61.36 -5.77
C TYR A 5 -3.35 60.31 -4.66
N ALA A 6 -4.49 59.60 -4.65
CA ALA A 6 -4.66 58.42 -3.81
C ALA A 6 -4.07 57.21 -4.53
N LEU A 7 -2.96 56.68 -4.02
CA LEU A 7 -2.37 55.41 -4.47
C LEU A 7 -3.11 54.27 -3.76
N THR A 8 -3.97 53.55 -4.48
CA THR A 8 -4.64 52.36 -3.94
C THR A 8 -3.66 51.17 -4.00
N LEU A 9 -3.15 50.75 -2.83
CA LEU A 9 -2.31 49.57 -2.72
C LEU A 9 -3.21 48.31 -2.69
N CYS A 10 -3.35 47.62 -3.82
CA CYS A 10 -4.01 46.30 -3.86
C CYS A 10 -3.03 45.24 -3.33
N VAL A 11 -3.14 44.88 -2.05
CA VAL A 11 -2.45 43.70 -1.50
C VAL A 11 -3.23 42.45 -1.93
N GLY A 12 -2.78 41.83 -3.02
CA GLY A 12 -3.29 40.53 -3.45
C GLY A 12 -2.80 39.43 -2.50
N VAL A 13 -3.69 38.91 -1.65
CA VAL A 13 -3.42 37.67 -0.91
C VAL A 13 -3.48 36.54 -1.92
N ALA A 14 -2.31 35.99 -2.28
CA ALA A 14 -2.23 34.77 -3.06
C ALA A 14 -2.77 33.61 -2.20
N VAL A 15 -4.02 33.23 -2.45
CA VAL A 15 -4.57 31.97 -1.93
C VAL A 15 -3.82 30.86 -2.66
N VAL A 16 -2.85 30.24 -1.99
CA VAL A 16 -2.24 28.99 -2.46
C VAL A 16 -3.33 27.94 -2.36
N SER A 17 -4.03 27.71 -3.46
CA SER A 17 -4.90 26.55 -3.58
C SER A 17 -4.03 25.31 -3.43
N ALA A 18 -4.29 24.52 -2.39
CA ALA A 18 -3.77 23.17 -2.32
C ALA A 18 -4.20 22.46 -3.60
N SER A 19 -3.22 22.05 -4.41
CA SER A 19 -3.48 21.35 -5.66
C SER A 19 -4.40 20.15 -5.38
N PRO A 20 -5.49 19.96 -6.15
CA PRO A 20 -6.26 18.74 -6.04
C PRO A 20 -5.30 17.58 -6.33
N PHE A 21 -5.26 16.59 -5.43
CA PHE A 21 -4.47 15.37 -5.59
C PHE A 21 -4.35 14.98 -7.06
N ASP A 22 -3.13 15.06 -7.61
CA ASP A 22 -2.88 14.76 -9.02
C ASP A 22 -3.19 13.27 -9.27
N GLN A 23 -4.35 13.02 -9.85
CA GLN A 23 -4.87 11.68 -10.14
C GLN A 23 -4.08 10.95 -11.24
N ARG A 24 -3.07 11.59 -11.86
CA ARG A 24 -2.33 11.07 -13.03
C ARG A 24 -1.02 10.35 -12.71
N GLN A 25 -0.73 10.05 -11.45
CA GLN A 25 0.49 9.33 -11.06
C GLN A 25 0.14 8.19 -10.11
N CYS A 26 -0.51 7.16 -10.64
CA CYS A 26 -0.74 5.91 -9.93
C CYS A 26 0.03 4.75 -10.60
N PRO A 27 0.20 3.60 -9.93
CA PRO A 27 1.18 2.55 -10.27
C PRO A 27 1.16 2.06 -11.71
N TYR A 28 0.01 2.09 -12.38
CA TYR A 28 -0.16 1.49 -13.71
C TYR A 28 0.65 2.22 -14.80
N ASP A 29 0.92 3.50 -14.61
CA ASP A 29 1.79 4.26 -15.51
C ASP A 29 3.28 3.99 -15.24
N SER A 30 3.62 3.30 -14.14
CA SER A 30 5.00 2.98 -13.76
C SER A 30 5.44 1.56 -14.11
N CYS A 31 4.67 0.81 -14.91
CA CYS A 31 5.01 -0.55 -15.33
C CYS A 31 6.40 -0.65 -16.00
N ASN A 32 7.12 -1.76 -15.74
CA ASN A 32 8.39 -2.04 -16.40
C ASN A 32 8.18 -2.18 -17.91
N GLN A 33 9.08 -1.60 -18.69
CA GLN A 33 9.05 -1.72 -20.14
C GLN A 33 9.37 -3.16 -20.56
N VAL A 34 8.56 -3.69 -21.47
CA VAL A 34 8.79 -5.01 -22.09
C VAL A 34 9.64 -4.86 -23.35
N LYS A 35 10.38 -5.90 -23.71
CA LYS A 35 11.20 -5.95 -24.93
C LYS A 35 10.54 -6.87 -25.96
N GLU A 36 10.25 -6.35 -27.15
CA GLU A 36 9.71 -7.13 -28.25
C GLU A 36 10.74 -8.12 -28.82
N GLY A 37 10.26 -9.23 -29.40
CA GLY A 37 11.11 -10.24 -30.03
C GLY A 37 11.92 -11.12 -29.07
N VAL A 38 11.70 -11.02 -27.76
CA VAL A 38 12.33 -11.86 -26.73
C VAL A 38 11.32 -12.33 -25.69
N LEU A 39 11.67 -13.37 -24.93
CA LEU A 39 10.92 -13.77 -23.74
C LEU A 39 11.08 -12.70 -22.64
N ASN A 40 9.96 -12.20 -22.13
CA ASN A 40 9.93 -11.29 -20.99
C ASN A 40 9.61 -12.10 -19.73
N VAL A 41 10.50 -12.07 -18.75
CA VAL A 41 10.33 -12.76 -17.46
C VAL A 41 9.99 -11.73 -16.39
N HIS A 42 8.78 -11.81 -15.85
CA HIS A 42 8.32 -10.96 -14.76
C HIS A 42 8.57 -11.65 -13.42
N ILE A 43 9.57 -11.18 -12.68
CA ILE A 43 9.83 -11.64 -11.31
C ILE A 43 8.93 -10.82 -10.39
N VAL A 44 8.10 -11.51 -9.59
CA VAL A 44 7.10 -10.88 -8.70
C VAL A 44 7.44 -11.24 -7.24
N PRO A 45 8.25 -10.43 -6.55
CA PRO A 45 8.59 -10.65 -5.14
C PRO A 45 7.36 -10.45 -4.24
N HIS A 46 7.11 -11.43 -3.37
CA HIS A 46 5.97 -11.43 -2.45
C HIS A 46 6.32 -12.14 -1.15
N THR A 47 5.43 -12.00 -0.17
CA THR A 47 5.36 -12.83 1.04
C THR A 47 3.94 -13.36 1.15
N HIS A 48 3.78 -14.57 1.68
CA HIS A 48 2.47 -15.13 2.01
C HIS A 48 2.37 -15.18 3.53
N ASP A 49 1.54 -14.28 4.10
CA ASP A 49 1.46 -14.04 5.53
C ASP A 49 0.10 -14.51 6.08
N ASP A 50 -0.01 -15.80 6.42
CA ASP A 50 -1.25 -16.38 6.97
C ASP A 50 -1.80 -15.57 8.17
N VAL A 51 -3.06 -15.14 8.08
CA VAL A 51 -3.75 -14.41 9.17
C VAL A 51 -4.25 -15.40 10.24
N GLY A 52 -3.33 -16.22 10.74
CA GLY A 52 -3.58 -17.32 11.66
C GLY A 52 -3.58 -18.67 10.94
N TRP A 53 -2.75 -19.60 11.42
CA TRP A 53 -2.64 -20.98 10.93
C TRP A 53 -1.99 -21.85 12.02
N LEU A 54 -0.66 -22.03 11.99
CA LEU A 54 0.08 -22.71 13.06
C LEU A 54 0.31 -21.82 14.28
N LYS A 55 0.34 -20.51 14.07
CA LYS A 55 0.45 -19.50 15.12
C LYS A 55 -0.76 -18.57 15.09
N THR A 56 -1.01 -17.88 16.19
CA THR A 56 -2.02 -16.82 16.20
C THR A 56 -1.54 -15.60 15.39
N VAL A 57 -2.47 -14.74 14.97
CA VAL A 57 -2.17 -13.49 14.25
C VAL A 57 -1.07 -12.69 14.97
N ASP A 58 -1.19 -12.48 16.28
CA ASP A 58 -0.20 -11.70 17.02
C ASP A 58 1.15 -12.42 17.17
N GLN A 59 1.16 -13.74 17.21
CA GLN A 59 2.40 -14.52 17.24
C GLN A 59 3.14 -14.47 15.91
N TYR A 60 2.41 -14.51 14.78
CA TYR A 60 2.98 -14.22 13.46
C TYR A 60 3.46 -12.78 13.35
N TYR A 61 2.67 -11.81 13.80
CA TYR A 61 3.02 -10.41 13.69
C TYR A 61 4.31 -10.07 14.44
N TYR A 62 4.39 -10.42 15.73
CA TYR A 62 5.52 -10.09 16.58
C TYR A 62 6.71 -11.04 16.43
N GLY A 63 6.55 -12.16 15.72
CA GLY A 63 7.58 -13.18 15.61
C GLY A 63 7.85 -13.94 16.91
N SER A 64 6.80 -14.17 17.71
CA SER A 64 6.89 -15.02 18.90
C SER A 64 6.58 -16.49 18.57
N ARG A 65 6.88 -17.39 19.51
CA ARG A 65 6.73 -18.85 19.34
C ARG A 65 7.39 -19.40 18.08
N ASN A 66 8.62 -18.94 17.79
CA ASN A 66 9.39 -19.39 16.62
C ASN A 66 9.83 -20.86 16.68
N ASN A 67 9.64 -21.53 17.81
CA ASN A 67 9.75 -22.98 17.94
C ASN A 67 8.60 -23.73 17.23
N ILE A 68 7.46 -23.08 16.98
CA ILE A 68 6.36 -23.63 16.16
C ILE A 68 6.64 -23.36 14.68
N GLN A 69 6.83 -22.09 14.32
CA GLN A 69 7.17 -21.66 12.97
C GLN A 69 7.96 -20.35 13.04
N LYS A 70 9.09 -20.31 12.33
CA LYS A 70 9.95 -19.12 12.23
C LYS A 70 9.32 -18.12 11.26
N ALA A 71 8.57 -17.16 11.79
CA ALA A 71 7.86 -16.16 10.99
C ALA A 71 7.58 -14.92 11.85
N GLY A 72 7.77 -13.72 11.30
CA GLY A 72 7.63 -12.44 12.00
C GLY A 72 7.29 -11.28 11.06
N VAL A 73 5.99 -11.01 10.86
CA VAL A 73 5.50 -10.11 9.79
C VAL A 73 5.99 -8.67 9.94
N GLN A 74 6.11 -8.16 11.17
CA GLN A 74 6.63 -6.80 11.38
C GLN A 74 8.02 -6.62 10.76
N TYR A 75 8.89 -7.63 10.87
CA TYR A 75 10.25 -7.58 10.35
C TYR A 75 10.30 -7.70 8.82
N ILE A 76 9.33 -8.42 8.23
CA ILE A 76 9.17 -8.51 6.79
C ILE A 76 8.83 -7.12 6.23
N LEU A 77 7.81 -6.46 6.79
CA LEU A 77 7.39 -5.13 6.34
C LEU A 77 8.49 -4.07 6.55
N ASP A 78 9.18 -4.09 7.70
CA ASP A 78 10.32 -3.19 7.95
C ASP A 78 11.43 -3.37 6.90
N SER A 79 11.76 -4.62 6.58
CA SER A 79 12.81 -4.95 5.60
C SER A 79 12.38 -4.60 4.18
N VAL A 80 11.14 -4.92 3.78
CA VAL A 80 10.60 -4.57 2.46
C VAL A 80 10.66 -3.07 2.23
N VAL A 81 10.18 -2.26 3.19
CA VAL A 81 10.19 -0.80 3.05
C VAL A 81 11.61 -0.26 2.94
N LYS A 82 12.54 -0.79 3.74
CA LYS A 82 13.96 -0.44 3.65
C LYS A 82 14.55 -0.79 2.28
N GLU A 83 14.42 -2.04 1.84
CA GLU A 83 15.03 -2.53 0.61
C GLU A 83 14.43 -1.87 -0.63
N LEU A 84 13.12 -1.57 -0.63
CA LEU A 84 12.51 -0.75 -1.67
C LEU A 84 13.11 0.66 -1.63
N TRP A 85 13.27 1.28 -0.47
CA TRP A 85 13.86 2.63 -0.40
C TRP A 85 15.29 2.70 -0.96
N GLU A 86 16.07 1.63 -0.86
CA GLU A 86 17.48 1.58 -1.28
C GLU A 86 17.72 1.47 -2.80
N ASP A 87 16.80 0.86 -3.55
CA ASP A 87 16.96 0.70 -5.01
C ASP A 87 15.64 0.94 -5.75
N PRO A 88 15.53 2.00 -6.59
CA PRO A 88 14.30 2.37 -7.30
C PRO A 88 13.78 1.28 -8.25
N LYS A 89 14.60 0.31 -8.66
CA LYS A 89 14.18 -0.78 -9.56
C LYS A 89 13.41 -1.89 -8.85
N ARG A 90 13.56 -2.00 -7.52
CA ARG A 90 12.91 -3.06 -6.73
C ARG A 90 11.42 -2.81 -6.62
N ARG A 91 10.67 -3.91 -6.66
CA ARG A 91 9.23 -3.96 -6.48
C ARG A 91 8.85 -5.06 -5.51
N PHE A 92 7.72 -4.89 -4.84
CA PHE A 92 7.15 -5.90 -3.96
C PHE A 92 5.62 -5.80 -3.97
N ILE A 93 4.95 -6.94 -3.94
CA ILE A 93 3.50 -7.03 -3.74
C ILE A 93 3.19 -7.44 -2.31
N TYR A 94 2.15 -6.85 -1.71
CA TYR A 94 1.66 -7.21 -0.38
C TYR A 94 0.15 -7.43 -0.39
N VAL A 95 -0.35 -8.40 0.38
CA VAL A 95 -1.71 -8.92 0.22
C VAL A 95 -2.56 -8.69 1.47
N GLU A 96 -2.13 -9.18 2.64
CA GLU A 96 -2.97 -9.28 3.83
C GLU A 96 -3.10 -7.94 4.57
N THR A 97 -4.17 -7.20 4.28
CA THR A 97 -4.39 -5.86 4.86
C THR A 97 -4.47 -5.88 6.40
N ALA A 98 -4.88 -7.01 7.02
CA ALA A 98 -4.87 -7.15 8.47
C ALA A 98 -3.49 -6.87 9.09
N PHE A 99 -2.44 -7.51 8.56
CA PHE A 99 -1.08 -7.32 9.06
C PHE A 99 -0.51 -5.97 8.67
N PHE A 100 -0.73 -5.54 7.41
CA PHE A 100 -0.28 -4.23 6.97
C PHE A 100 -0.88 -3.13 7.84
N TRP A 101 -2.18 -3.20 8.14
CA TRP A 101 -2.86 -2.19 8.96
C TRP A 101 -2.35 -2.20 10.41
N LYS A 102 -2.12 -3.37 10.99
CA LYS A 102 -1.51 -3.50 12.33
C LYS A 102 -0.12 -2.86 12.37
N TRP A 103 0.69 -3.07 11.33
CA TRP A 103 2.00 -2.46 11.18
C TRP A 103 1.91 -0.94 10.96
N TRP A 104 1.06 -0.50 10.04
CA TRP A 104 0.86 0.89 9.64
C TRP A 104 0.57 1.82 10.83
N ASN A 105 -0.33 1.38 11.71
CA ASN A 105 -0.74 2.15 12.90
C ASN A 105 0.37 2.33 13.94
N LYS A 106 1.47 1.57 13.84
CA LYS A 106 2.63 1.69 14.73
C LYS A 106 3.76 2.54 14.12
N GLN A 107 3.63 2.94 12.85
CA GLN A 107 4.68 3.66 12.15
C GLN A 107 4.68 5.15 12.48
N LYS A 108 5.88 5.73 12.48
CA LYS A 108 6.07 7.18 12.55
C LYS A 108 5.73 7.82 11.21
N ASP A 109 5.38 9.10 11.22
CA ASP A 109 5.05 9.89 10.02
C ASP A 109 6.11 9.74 8.92
N ALA A 110 7.40 9.78 9.27
CA ALA A 110 8.48 9.61 8.30
C ALA A 110 8.40 8.28 7.52
N THR A 111 8.13 7.16 8.21
CA THR A 111 7.95 5.85 7.57
C THR A 111 6.65 5.80 6.77
N GLN A 112 5.56 6.36 7.31
CA GLN A 112 4.29 6.43 6.60
C GLN A 112 4.41 7.21 5.29
N GLN A 113 5.16 8.32 5.28
CA GLN A 113 5.41 9.08 4.05
C GLN A 113 6.26 8.29 3.05
N LYS A 114 7.31 7.59 3.49
CA LYS A 114 8.09 6.69 2.60
C LYS A 114 7.19 5.67 1.91
N VAL A 115 6.32 5.00 2.68
CA VAL A 115 5.40 4.01 2.12
C VAL A 115 4.40 4.64 1.16
N LYS A 116 3.83 5.80 1.48
CA LYS A 116 2.95 6.54 0.55
C LYS A 116 3.66 6.85 -0.76
N THR A 117 4.92 7.27 -0.72
CA THR A 117 5.75 7.48 -1.92
C THR A 117 5.94 6.17 -2.70
N LEU A 118 6.33 5.08 -2.03
CA LEU A 118 6.54 3.78 -2.67
C LEU A 118 5.26 3.25 -3.34
N VAL A 119 4.10 3.45 -2.72
CA VAL A 119 2.79 3.08 -3.28
C VAL A 119 2.45 3.96 -4.48
N LYS A 120 2.67 5.29 -4.38
CA LYS A 120 2.44 6.22 -5.50
C LYS A 120 3.32 5.87 -6.71
N GLU A 121 4.57 5.49 -6.47
CA GLU A 121 5.52 5.09 -7.52
C GLU A 121 5.26 3.68 -8.07
N GLY A 122 4.33 2.91 -7.49
CA GLY A 122 4.04 1.52 -7.91
C GLY A 122 5.15 0.52 -7.56
N ARG A 123 5.97 0.86 -6.57
CA ARG A 123 7.09 0.04 -6.10
C ARG A 123 6.69 -0.89 -4.96
N LEU A 124 5.79 -0.42 -4.11
CA LEU A 124 5.00 -1.28 -3.23
C LEU A 124 3.56 -1.31 -3.76
N GLN A 125 3.07 -2.48 -4.15
CA GLN A 125 1.71 -2.61 -4.68
C GLN A 125 0.88 -3.52 -3.77
N PHE A 126 -0.34 -3.09 -3.45
CA PHE A 126 -1.33 -3.96 -2.83
C PHE A 126 -2.06 -4.75 -3.91
N ILE A 127 -2.17 -6.07 -3.71
CA ILE A 127 -2.94 -6.97 -4.58
C ILE A 127 -3.90 -7.80 -3.72
N GLY A 128 -5.07 -8.14 -4.25
CA GLY A 128 -6.19 -8.62 -3.44
C GLY A 128 -6.73 -7.50 -2.55
N GLY A 129 -5.98 -7.09 -1.52
CA GLY A 129 -6.30 -5.98 -0.61
C GLY A 129 -7.45 -6.26 0.35
N ALA A 130 -7.88 -7.51 0.42
CA ALA A 130 -8.76 -8.02 1.44
C ALA A 130 -8.12 -7.95 2.84
N TRP A 131 -8.93 -8.15 3.89
CA TRP A 131 -8.41 -8.26 5.25
C TRP A 131 -7.51 -9.49 5.40
N SER A 132 -7.92 -10.62 4.85
CA SER A 132 -7.14 -11.83 4.64
C SER A 132 -7.40 -12.43 3.26
N MET A 133 -6.52 -13.32 2.80
CA MET A 133 -6.81 -14.21 1.67
C MET A 133 -7.81 -15.27 2.18
N ASN A 134 -9.10 -15.08 1.90
CA ASN A 134 -10.14 -15.96 2.43
C ASN A 134 -10.27 -17.26 1.64
N ASP A 135 -10.60 -18.34 2.33
CA ASP A 135 -11.11 -19.58 1.75
C ASP A 135 -12.29 -19.34 0.79
N GLU A 136 -12.38 -20.17 -0.26
CA GLU A 136 -13.40 -20.10 -1.30
C GLU A 136 -14.43 -21.23 -1.21
N ALA A 137 -14.24 -22.23 -0.33
CA ALA A 137 -15.15 -23.37 -0.20
C ALA A 137 -16.22 -23.20 0.90
N THR A 138 -15.84 -22.63 2.04
CA THR A 138 -16.65 -22.60 3.27
C THR A 138 -17.09 -21.18 3.68
N THR A 139 -16.70 -20.17 2.91
CA THR A 139 -17.09 -18.78 3.17
C THR A 139 -18.46 -18.46 2.58
N HIS A 140 -19.24 -17.65 3.31
CA HIS A 140 -20.46 -17.07 2.75
C HIS A 140 -20.10 -15.78 1.99
N TYR A 141 -20.70 -15.58 0.82
CA TYR A 141 -20.38 -14.43 -0.04
C TYR A 141 -20.48 -13.07 0.67
N GLN A 142 -21.40 -12.92 1.63
CA GLN A 142 -21.49 -11.69 2.43
C GLN A 142 -20.25 -11.46 3.27
N SER A 143 -19.71 -12.51 3.92
CA SER A 143 -18.48 -12.42 4.70
C SER A 143 -17.28 -12.10 3.82
N THR A 144 -17.23 -12.68 2.61
CA THR A 144 -16.25 -12.33 1.58
C THR A 144 -16.35 -10.84 1.23
N ILE A 145 -17.55 -10.34 0.92
CA ILE A 145 -17.76 -8.92 0.60
C ILE A 145 -17.34 -8.02 1.76
N ASP A 146 -17.72 -8.35 2.99
CA ASP A 146 -17.44 -7.53 4.17
C ASP A 146 -15.93 -7.41 4.42
N GLN A 147 -15.21 -8.53 4.37
CA GLN A 147 -13.77 -8.56 4.65
C GLN A 147 -12.97 -7.87 3.54
N PHE A 148 -13.37 -8.01 2.27
CA PHE A 148 -12.83 -7.23 1.16
C PHE A 148 -13.12 -5.73 1.34
N THR A 149 -14.37 -5.37 1.63
CA THR A 149 -14.79 -3.97 1.80
C THR A 149 -13.96 -3.29 2.88
N TRP A 150 -13.73 -3.99 4.00
CA TRP A 150 -12.95 -3.46 5.10
C TRP A 150 -11.48 -3.23 4.72
N GLY A 151 -10.81 -4.23 4.13
CA GLY A 151 -9.41 -4.11 3.69
C GLY A 151 -9.23 -3.01 2.63
N LEU A 152 -10.04 -3.07 1.56
CA LEU A 152 -9.98 -2.11 0.46
C LEU A 152 -10.26 -0.68 0.92
N ARG A 153 -11.18 -0.48 1.88
CA ARG A 153 -11.43 0.84 2.45
C ARG A 153 -10.21 1.38 3.19
N LYS A 154 -9.52 0.56 4.00
CA LYS A 154 -8.29 0.99 4.68
C LYS A 154 -7.22 1.44 3.69
N LEU A 155 -7.04 0.69 2.60
CA LEU A 155 -6.07 1.04 1.57
C LEU A 155 -6.46 2.33 0.83
N LYS A 156 -7.72 2.44 0.40
CA LYS A 156 -8.23 3.63 -0.29
C LYS A 156 -8.15 4.88 0.57
N ASP A 157 -8.60 4.81 1.82
CA ASP A 157 -8.60 5.97 2.72
C ASP A 157 -7.16 6.43 3.06
N THR A 158 -6.17 5.51 3.00
CA THR A 158 -4.77 5.81 3.34
C THR A 158 -3.93 6.27 2.16
N PHE A 159 -4.12 5.65 0.98
CA PHE A 159 -3.27 5.82 -0.20
C PHE A 159 -4.00 6.41 -1.41
N GLY A 160 -5.29 6.74 -1.26
CA GLY A 160 -6.12 7.24 -2.34
C GLY A 160 -6.27 6.23 -3.48
N GLN A 161 -6.39 6.74 -4.71
CA GLN A 161 -6.59 5.91 -5.91
C GLN A 161 -5.45 4.91 -6.13
N CYS A 162 -4.22 5.28 -5.76
CA CYS A 162 -3.04 4.46 -6.01
C CYS A 162 -2.95 3.22 -5.10
N GLY A 163 -3.71 3.19 -4.00
CA GLY A 163 -3.79 2.03 -3.12
C GLY A 163 -4.91 1.05 -3.45
N ILE A 164 -5.73 1.30 -4.49
CA ILE A 164 -6.83 0.42 -4.87
C ILE A 164 -6.28 -0.70 -5.75
N PRO A 165 -6.29 -1.96 -5.30
CA PRO A 165 -5.90 -3.10 -6.13
C PRO A 165 -6.88 -3.32 -7.28
N THR A 166 -6.39 -3.81 -8.41
CA THR A 166 -7.23 -4.25 -9.56
C THR A 166 -7.05 -5.73 -9.90
N VAL A 167 -6.15 -6.42 -9.20
CA VAL A 167 -5.80 -7.83 -9.43
C VAL A 167 -6.05 -8.60 -8.13
N GLY A 168 -6.75 -9.73 -8.23
CA GLY A 168 -6.91 -10.67 -7.13
C GLY A 168 -5.66 -11.54 -6.93
N TRP A 169 -5.46 -12.04 -5.72
CA TRP A 169 -4.34 -12.93 -5.39
C TRP A 169 -4.80 -13.99 -4.42
N GLN A 170 -5.05 -15.20 -4.94
CA GLN A 170 -5.61 -16.35 -4.24
C GLN A 170 -4.69 -17.55 -4.48
N ILE A 171 -3.47 -17.45 -3.94
CA ILE A 171 -2.43 -18.48 -4.14
C ILE A 171 -2.55 -19.64 -3.14
N ASP A 172 -3.20 -19.40 -2.00
CA ASP A 172 -3.51 -20.40 -0.97
C ASP A 172 -4.77 -19.98 -0.20
N PRO A 173 -5.98 -20.25 -0.74
CA PRO A 173 -7.24 -19.87 -0.09
C PRO A 173 -7.43 -20.66 1.22
N LEU A 174 -7.44 -19.96 2.36
CA LEU A 174 -7.50 -20.55 3.71
C LEU A 174 -8.47 -19.83 4.67
#